data_AF-A0A3D2WLS5-F1
#
_entry.id   AF-A0A3D2WLS5-F1
#
_cell.length_a   1.000
_cell.length_b   1.000
_cell.length_c   1.000
_cell.angle_alpha   90.00
_cell.angle_beta   90.00
_cell.angle_gamma   90.00
#
_symmetry.space_group_name_H-M   'P 1'
#
loop_
_entity.id
_entity.type
_entity.pdbx_description
1 polymer ?
#
loop_
_entity_poly.entity_id
_entity_poly.type
_entity_poly.pdbx_seq_one_letter_code
_entity_poly.pdbx_strand_id
1 'polypeptide(L)'
;GLLQVYYGRLKDSIMSSQGTVDTDIDTMAGIAWSMTYNYKLTLRAVYHTSHVTTTLPNDETAAFVAALRANNYGAIADALVLERDHIQYFGLGAHYEDQNWVFISEYTLFDVKEQSYLSDENSFYATLGYRHGNILYHFTYDYRKGTPDYTIANALKNIPSTQSPEYDLSVNTFTYLGSEFHNSDYTLGLRYDFAKNTALKVELTQFNHTRKANPYLATNAGEPQDLSGLLISTAIDLVF
;
A
#
# COMPACT_ATOMS: atom_id res chain seq x y z
N GLY A 1 -27.19 7.72 8.95
CA GLY A 1 -26.09 6.76 8.76
C GLY A 1 -26.40 5.89 7.57
N LEU A 2 -25.37 5.39 6.90
CA LEU A 2 -25.46 4.50 5.74
C LEU A 2 -24.73 3.20 6.09
N LEU A 3 -25.36 2.07 5.80
CA LEU A 3 -24.72 0.77 5.80
C LEU A 3 -24.77 0.24 4.37
N GLN A 4 -23.60 -0.10 3.83
CA GLN A 4 -23.44 -0.69 2.52
C GLN A 4 -22.84 -2.08 2.69
N VAL A 5 -23.44 -3.07 2.06
CA VAL A 5 -22.91 -4.42 1.93
C VAL A 5 -22.76 -4.70 0.45
N TYR A 6 -21.69 -5.37 0.05
CA TYR A 6 -21.46 -5.76 -1.32
C TYR A 6 -20.82 -7.14 -1.40
N TYR A 7 -21.09 -7.81 -2.51
CA TYR A 7 -20.54 -9.11 -2.87
C TYR A 7 -20.41 -9.15 -4.38
N GLY A 8 -19.30 -9.66 -4.90
CA GLY A 8 -19.09 -9.69 -6.35
C GLY A 8 -17.80 -10.37 -6.76
N ARG A 9 -17.45 -10.14 -8.03
CA ARG A 9 -16.21 -10.60 -8.67
C ARG A 9 -15.69 -9.49 -9.58
N LEU A 10 -14.39 -9.45 -9.83
CA LEU A 10 -13.76 -8.47 -10.69
C LEU A 10 -12.65 -9.14 -11.48
N LYS A 11 -12.59 -8.88 -12.79
CA LYS A 11 -11.44 -9.20 -13.62
C LYS A 11 -10.89 -7.88 -14.12
N ASP A 12 -9.61 -7.64 -13.88
CA ASP A 12 -8.93 -6.43 -14.29
C ASP A 12 -7.47 -6.73 -14.64
N SER A 13 -6.81 -5.81 -15.33
CA SER A 13 -5.40 -5.92 -15.68
C SER A 13 -4.65 -4.73 -15.10
N ILE A 14 -3.74 -4.99 -14.17
CA ILE A 14 -2.98 -3.94 -13.48
C ILE A 14 -1.64 -3.78 -14.19
N MET A 15 -1.38 -2.57 -14.68
CA MET A 15 -0.05 -2.21 -15.15
C MET A 15 0.85 -1.90 -13.94
N SER A 16 1.96 -2.63 -13.83
CA SER A 16 3.03 -2.35 -12.88
C SER A 16 4.28 -1.85 -13.61
N SER A 17 5.27 -1.36 -12.86
CA SER A 17 6.60 -1.06 -13.42
C SER A 17 7.32 -2.29 -14.01
N GLN A 18 6.79 -3.49 -13.78
CA GLN A 18 7.39 -4.78 -14.12
C GLN A 18 6.65 -5.53 -15.24
N GLY A 19 5.51 -5.02 -15.71
CA GLY A 19 4.64 -5.70 -16.68
C GLY A 19 3.16 -5.53 -16.39
N THR A 20 2.31 -6.10 -17.24
CA THR A 20 0.86 -6.18 -16.99
C THR A 20 0.56 -7.47 -16.24
N VAL A 21 -0.04 -7.33 -15.06
CA VAL A 21 -0.49 -8.46 -14.24
C VAL A 21 -2.01 -8.54 -14.36
N ASP A 22 -2.51 -9.60 -14.98
CA ASP A 22 -3.94 -9.87 -14.96
C ASP A 22 -4.34 -10.31 -13.54
N THR A 23 -5.36 -9.66 -13.01
CA THR A 23 -5.88 -9.88 -11.67
C THR A 23 -7.32 -10.37 -11.77
N ASP A 24 -7.56 -11.57 -11.28
CA ASP A 24 -8.88 -12.18 -11.18
C ASP A 24 -9.27 -12.26 -9.71
N ILE A 25 -10.28 -11.49 -9.32
CA ILE A 25 -10.88 -11.54 -8.00
C ILE A 25 -12.12 -12.42 -8.11
N ASP A 26 -11.92 -13.71 -7.81
CA ASP A 26 -12.92 -14.76 -7.90
C ASP A 26 -14.14 -14.46 -7.02
N THR A 27 -13.88 -13.89 -5.84
CA THR A 27 -14.92 -13.54 -4.87
C THR A 27 -14.42 -12.39 -4.02
N MET A 28 -15.22 -11.33 -3.93
CA MET A 28 -15.03 -10.25 -2.96
C MET A 28 -16.32 -10.00 -2.19
N ALA A 29 -16.18 -9.62 -0.93
CA ALA A 29 -17.29 -9.20 -0.09
C ALA A 29 -16.82 -8.08 0.85
N GLY A 30 -17.74 -7.24 1.27
CA GLY A 30 -17.41 -6.25 2.27
C GLY A 30 -18.61 -5.52 2.83
N ILE A 31 -18.33 -4.83 3.93
CA ILE A 31 -19.27 -4.01 4.67
C ILE A 31 -18.62 -2.65 4.88
N ALA A 32 -19.34 -1.60 4.52
CA ALA A 32 -18.96 -0.23 4.81
C ALA A 32 -20.08 0.45 5.59
N TRP A 33 -19.72 1.03 6.73
CA TRP A 33 -20.62 1.81 7.57
C TRP A 33 -20.15 3.26 7.60
N SER A 34 -21.10 4.19 7.55
CA SER A 34 -20.83 5.62 7.69
C SER A 34 -21.91 6.31 8.52
N MET A 35 -21.50 7.15 9.46
CA MET A 35 -22.40 7.88 10.32
C MET A 35 -21.97 9.34 10.42
N THR A 36 -22.90 10.26 10.17
CA THR A 36 -22.70 11.69 10.39
C THR A 36 -23.53 12.14 11.58
N TYR A 37 -22.88 12.74 12.57
CA TYR A 37 -23.48 13.32 13.76
C TYR A 37 -23.43 14.85 13.70
N ASN A 38 -24.59 15.48 13.92
CA ASN A 38 -24.77 16.93 13.92
C ASN A 38 -24.18 17.65 12.69
N TYR A 39 -24.14 17.00 11.53
CA TYR A 39 -23.56 17.52 10.27
C TYR A 39 -22.08 17.90 10.35
N LYS A 40 -21.41 17.65 11.48
CA LYS A 40 -20.03 18.06 11.74
C LYS A 40 -19.07 16.89 11.79
N LEU A 41 -19.46 15.80 12.45
CA LEU A 41 -18.63 14.63 12.63
C LEU A 41 -19.13 13.49 11.74
N THR A 42 -18.32 13.06 10.79
CA THR A 42 -18.54 11.85 9.99
C THR A 42 -17.53 10.79 10.41
N LEU A 43 -18.02 9.61 10.77
CA LEU A 43 -17.22 8.42 11.03
C LEU A 43 -17.49 7.40 9.93
N ARG A 44 -16.45 6.69 9.50
CA ARG A 44 -16.53 5.62 8.50
C ARG A 44 -15.74 4.41 8.96
N ALA A 45 -16.30 3.23 8.76
CA ALA A 45 -15.61 1.97 8.97
C ALA A 45 -15.85 1.07 7.76
N VAL A 46 -14.81 0.40 7.29
CA VAL A 46 -14.86 -0.51 6.14
C VAL A 46 -14.13 -1.78 6.51
N TYR A 47 -14.74 -2.92 6.19
CA TYR A 47 -14.09 -4.21 6.16
C TYR A 47 -14.35 -4.85 4.80
N HIS A 48 -13.30 -5.28 4.14
CA HIS A 48 -13.33 -5.90 2.83
C HIS A 48 -12.50 -7.18 2.86
N THR A 49 -12.96 -8.17 2.11
CA THR A 49 -12.23 -9.42 1.94
C THR A 49 -12.40 -9.95 0.52
N SER A 50 -11.33 -10.52 -0.03
CA SER A 50 -11.32 -11.06 -1.39
C SER A 50 -10.43 -12.29 -1.52
N HIS A 51 -10.73 -13.15 -2.50
CA HIS A 51 -9.80 -14.15 -3.01
C HIS A 51 -9.26 -13.67 -4.36
N VAL A 52 -7.95 -13.58 -4.48
CA VAL A 52 -7.27 -12.99 -5.63
C VAL A 52 -6.36 -14.02 -6.28
N THR A 53 -6.49 -14.13 -7.60
CA THR A 53 -5.60 -14.89 -8.46
C THR A 53 -4.91 -13.92 -9.39
N THR A 54 -3.59 -14.01 -9.54
CA THR A 54 -2.87 -13.18 -10.51
C THR A 54 -2.06 -14.02 -11.48
N THR A 55 -1.83 -13.49 -12.68
CA THR A 55 -0.76 -14.02 -13.52
C THR A 55 0.60 -13.69 -12.90
N LEU A 56 1.61 -14.45 -13.29
CA LEU A 56 2.99 -14.09 -12.97
C LEU A 56 3.36 -12.78 -13.70
N PRO A 57 4.21 -11.92 -13.09
CA PRO A 57 4.45 -10.57 -13.60
C PRO A 57 5.24 -10.52 -14.92
N ASN A 58 6.04 -11.55 -15.23
CA ASN A 58 6.81 -11.65 -16.47
C ASN A 58 7.28 -13.10 -16.75
N ASP A 59 7.87 -13.30 -17.94
CA ASP A 59 8.38 -14.59 -18.41
C ASP A 59 9.53 -15.14 -17.55
N GLU A 60 10.35 -14.27 -16.94
CA GLU A 60 11.44 -14.72 -16.05
C GLU A 60 10.89 -15.39 -14.80
N THR A 61 9.88 -14.79 -14.15
CA THR A 61 9.20 -15.39 -13.00
C THR A 61 8.50 -16.70 -13.40
N ALA A 62 7.89 -16.77 -14.58
CA ALA A 62 7.25 -17.98 -15.09
C ALA A 62 8.25 -19.14 -15.31
N ALA A 63 9.40 -18.85 -15.94
CA ALA A 63 10.46 -19.84 -16.13
C ALA A 63 11.01 -20.35 -14.80
N PHE A 64 11.14 -19.46 -13.81
CA PHE A 64 11.62 -19.82 -12.47
C PHE A 64 10.64 -20.74 -11.72
N VAL A 65 9.35 -20.40 -11.69
CA VAL A 65 8.30 -21.25 -11.10
C VAL A 65 8.28 -22.63 -11.77
N ALA A 66 8.44 -22.69 -13.09
CA ALA A 66 8.53 -23.96 -13.82
C ALA A 66 9.78 -24.77 -13.43
N ALA A 67 10.94 -24.14 -13.26
CA ALA A 67 12.17 -24.79 -12.83
C ALA A 67 12.08 -25.35 -11.40
N LEU A 68 11.47 -24.60 -10.47
CA LEU A 68 11.19 -25.09 -9.11
C LEU A 68 10.33 -26.36 -9.15
N ARG A 69 9.25 -26.36 -9.94
CA ARG A 69 8.38 -27.53 -10.09
C ARG A 69 9.12 -28.73 -10.68
N ALA A 70 9.96 -28.52 -11.70
CA ALA A 70 10.73 -29.58 -12.34
C ALA A 70 11.75 -30.24 -11.40
N ASN A 71 12.24 -29.51 -10.40
CA ASN A 71 13.25 -29.96 -9.45
C ASN A 71 12.67 -30.39 -8.07
N ASN A 72 11.39 -30.74 -8.01
CA ASN A 72 10.68 -31.17 -6.78
C ASN A 72 10.52 -30.09 -5.70
N TYR A 73 10.56 -28.81 -6.06
CA TYR A 73 10.28 -27.67 -5.16
C TYR A 73 8.88 -27.08 -5.38
N GLY A 74 7.89 -27.93 -5.72
CA GLY A 74 6.52 -27.50 -6.04
C GLY A 74 5.87 -26.60 -4.98
N ALA A 75 6.05 -26.91 -3.70
CA ALA A 75 5.50 -26.08 -2.61
C ALA A 75 6.05 -24.64 -2.58
N ILE A 76 7.32 -24.44 -2.96
CA ILE A 76 7.92 -23.11 -3.04
C ILE A 76 7.42 -22.40 -4.31
N ALA A 77 7.25 -23.14 -5.40
CA ALA A 77 6.72 -22.63 -6.65
C ALA A 77 5.26 -22.14 -6.49
N ASP A 78 4.45 -22.90 -5.75
CA ASP A 78 3.04 -22.57 -5.52
C ASP A 78 2.89 -21.35 -4.60
N ALA A 79 3.78 -21.15 -3.62
CA ALA A 79 3.79 -19.94 -2.79
C ALA A 79 4.18 -18.65 -3.55
N LEU A 80 4.78 -18.76 -4.73
CA LEU A 80 5.12 -17.61 -5.57
C LEU A 80 3.99 -17.21 -6.53
N VAL A 81 2.94 -18.03 -6.63
CA VAL A 81 1.77 -17.77 -7.47
C VAL A 81 0.64 -17.35 -6.54
N LEU A 82 0.12 -16.14 -6.72
CA LEU A 82 -1.15 -15.74 -6.10
C LEU A 82 -2.26 -16.53 -6.79
N GLU A 83 -2.76 -17.58 -6.15
CA GLU A 83 -3.83 -18.41 -6.67
C GLU A 83 -4.90 -18.57 -5.60
N ARG A 84 -5.94 -17.73 -5.72
CA ARG A 84 -7.06 -17.64 -4.77
C ARG A 84 -6.62 -17.22 -3.37
N ASP A 85 -5.58 -16.40 -3.27
CA ASP A 85 -5.07 -15.89 -2.00
C ASP A 85 -6.07 -14.93 -1.35
N HIS A 86 -6.24 -15.08 -0.06
CA HIS A 86 -7.14 -14.33 0.80
C HIS A 86 -6.52 -13.00 1.22
N ILE A 87 -7.09 -11.92 0.70
CA ILE A 87 -6.74 -10.55 1.06
C ILE A 87 -7.82 -9.97 1.96
N GLN A 88 -7.39 -9.21 2.97
CA GLN A 88 -8.25 -8.45 3.86
C GLN A 88 -7.86 -6.99 3.87
N TYR A 89 -8.86 -6.12 3.90
CA TYR A 89 -8.69 -4.70 4.10
C TYR A 89 -9.63 -4.20 5.19
N PHE A 90 -9.09 -3.40 6.09
CA PHE A 90 -9.83 -2.70 7.13
C PHE A 90 -9.49 -1.21 7.07
N GLY A 91 -10.51 -0.36 7.14
CA GLY A 91 -10.36 1.09 7.12
C GLY A 91 -11.23 1.75 8.18
N LEU A 92 -10.67 2.70 8.91
CA LEU A 92 -11.38 3.59 9.82
C LEU A 92 -11.09 5.03 9.45
N GLY A 93 -12.14 5.83 9.27
CA GLY A 93 -12.04 7.24 8.94
C GLY A 93 -12.85 8.09 9.90
N ALA A 94 -12.32 9.27 10.23
CA ALA A 94 -13.04 10.32 10.93
C ALA A 94 -12.83 11.64 10.21
N HIS A 95 -13.90 12.41 10.07
CA HIS A 95 -13.90 13.76 9.53
C HIS A 95 -14.75 14.62 10.44
N TYR A 96 -14.15 15.60 11.09
CA TYR A 96 -14.84 16.65 11.81
C TYR A 96 -14.65 17.97 11.09
N GLU A 97 -15.72 18.71 10.88
CA GLU A 97 -15.62 20.07 10.39
C GLU A 97 -16.69 20.96 11.01
N ASP A 98 -16.28 22.16 11.40
CA ASP A 98 -17.17 23.25 11.73
C ASP A 98 -16.74 24.56 11.04
N GLN A 99 -17.16 25.71 11.59
CA GLN A 99 -16.83 27.00 11.01
C GLN A 99 -15.31 27.26 10.98
N ASN A 100 -14.61 26.87 12.04
CA ASN A 100 -13.21 27.19 12.24
C ASN A 100 -12.30 25.96 12.26
N TRP A 101 -12.76 24.82 12.76
CA TRP A 101 -11.93 23.64 12.91
C TRP A 101 -12.22 22.61 11.84
N VAL A 102 -11.17 22.02 11.30
CA VAL A 102 -11.21 20.86 10.42
C VAL A 102 -10.32 19.79 11.03
N PHE A 103 -10.80 18.58 11.13
CA PHE A 103 -10.00 17.43 11.51
C PHE A 103 -10.35 16.26 10.59
N ILE A 104 -9.34 15.60 10.03
CA ILE A 104 -9.51 14.44 9.17
C ILE A 104 -8.51 13.40 9.62
N SER A 105 -8.90 12.15 9.74
CA SER A 105 -7.96 11.06 9.98
C SER A 105 -8.42 9.79 9.31
N GLU A 106 -7.47 8.99 8.85
CA GLU A 106 -7.73 7.65 8.34
C GLU A 106 -6.70 6.68 8.89
N TYR A 107 -7.14 5.46 9.16
CA TYR A 107 -6.31 4.32 9.50
C TYR A 107 -6.71 3.16 8.61
N THR A 108 -5.74 2.54 7.95
CA THR A 108 -5.96 1.40 7.06
C THR A 108 -5.01 0.26 7.37
N LEU A 109 -5.54 -0.95 7.28
CA LEU A 109 -4.79 -2.20 7.32
C LEU A 109 -5.10 -2.98 6.05
N PHE A 110 -4.05 -3.37 5.35
CA PHE A 110 -4.07 -4.30 4.23
C PHE A 110 -3.25 -5.51 4.63
N ASP A 111 -3.85 -6.69 4.58
CA ASP A 111 -3.30 -7.92 5.14
C ASP A 111 -3.51 -9.05 4.12
N VAL A 112 -2.41 -9.69 3.74
CA VAL A 112 -2.38 -10.84 2.85
C VAL A 112 -2.21 -12.08 3.71
N LYS A 113 -3.24 -12.93 3.78
CA LYS A 113 -3.29 -14.01 4.77
C LYS A 113 -2.38 -15.19 4.43
N GLU A 114 -2.08 -15.38 3.16
CA GLU A 114 -1.16 -16.38 2.65
C GLU A 114 0.20 -15.79 2.28
N GLN A 115 1.16 -16.68 2.05
CA GLN A 115 2.48 -16.29 1.58
C GLN A 115 2.36 -15.70 0.19
N SER A 116 2.87 -14.50 0.02
CA SER A 116 2.80 -13.78 -1.24
C SER A 116 4.03 -12.90 -1.44
N TYR A 117 4.24 -12.47 -2.68
CA TYR A 117 5.15 -11.37 -2.98
C TYR A 117 4.57 -10.00 -2.61
N LEU A 118 3.26 -9.92 -2.33
CA LEU A 118 2.62 -8.75 -1.76
C LEU A 118 3.02 -8.58 -0.29
N SER A 119 3.05 -7.33 0.16
CA SER A 119 3.38 -6.99 1.54
C SER A 119 2.13 -6.54 2.29
N ASP A 120 2.06 -6.88 3.58
CA ASP A 120 1.10 -6.26 4.48
C ASP A 120 1.40 -4.77 4.59
N GLU A 121 0.37 -3.94 4.67
CA GLU A 121 0.50 -2.49 4.84
C GLU A 121 -0.38 -1.97 5.97
N ASN A 122 0.22 -1.16 6.84
CA ASN A 122 -0.46 -0.32 7.81
C ASN A 122 -0.19 1.14 7.44
N SER A 123 -1.26 1.91 7.28
CA SER A 123 -1.18 3.34 6.97
C SER A 123 -2.10 4.15 7.88
N PHE A 124 -1.63 5.30 8.32
CA PHE A 124 -2.36 6.24 9.16
C PHE A 124 -2.05 7.66 8.73
N TYR A 125 -3.07 8.52 8.66
CA TYR A 125 -2.83 9.96 8.64
C TYR A 125 -3.83 10.69 9.51
N ALA A 126 -3.43 11.86 9.99
CA ALA A 126 -4.30 12.82 10.64
C ALA A 126 -3.94 14.25 10.25
N THR A 127 -4.96 15.03 9.90
CA THR A 127 -4.87 16.45 9.60
C THR A 127 -5.68 17.23 10.63
N LEU A 128 -5.09 18.24 11.24
CA LEU A 128 -5.78 19.24 12.04
C LEU A 128 -5.63 20.60 11.34
N GLY A 129 -6.75 21.30 11.16
CA GLY A 129 -6.81 22.59 10.50
C GLY A 129 -7.63 23.61 11.27
N TYR A 130 -7.23 24.87 11.14
CA TYR A 130 -7.92 26.03 11.69
C TYR A 130 -8.12 27.10 10.61
N ARG A 131 -9.38 27.49 10.40
CA ARG A 131 -9.83 28.48 9.43
C ARG A 131 -9.96 29.85 10.09
N HIS A 132 -9.27 30.82 9.53
CA HIS A 132 -9.34 32.22 9.89
C HIS A 132 -9.64 33.07 8.64
N GLY A 133 -10.91 33.50 8.51
CA GLY A 133 -11.38 34.14 7.29
C GLY A 133 -11.28 33.19 6.10
N ASN A 134 -10.53 33.61 5.08
CA ASN A 134 -10.34 32.85 3.84
C ASN A 134 -9.07 31.97 3.87
N ILE A 135 -8.40 31.86 5.00
CA ILE A 135 -7.17 31.06 5.14
C ILE A 135 -7.45 29.88 6.07
N LEU A 136 -7.14 28.67 5.60
CA LEU A 136 -7.06 27.46 6.40
C LEU A 136 -5.59 27.12 6.63
N TYR A 137 -5.18 27.21 7.89
CA TYR A 137 -3.92 26.67 8.38
C TYR A 137 -4.12 25.20 8.68
N HIS A 138 -3.20 24.33 8.30
CA HIS A 138 -3.30 22.92 8.66
C HIS A 138 -1.95 22.29 8.94
N PHE A 139 -2.00 21.24 9.75
CA PHE A 139 -0.90 20.34 10.02
C PHE A 139 -1.38 18.92 9.73
N THR A 140 -0.58 18.15 9.01
CA THR A 140 -0.84 16.75 8.71
C THR A 140 0.34 15.91 9.17
N TYR A 141 0.04 14.78 9.81
CA TYR A 141 0.98 13.69 10.02
C TYR A 141 0.52 12.51 9.17
N ASP A 142 1.42 11.94 8.37
CA ASP A 142 1.20 10.72 7.60
C ASP A 142 2.24 9.67 8.05
N TYR A 143 1.79 8.43 8.11
CA TYR A 143 2.57 7.28 8.50
C TYR A 143 2.20 6.10 7.63
N ARG A 144 3.19 5.39 7.09
CA ARG A 144 2.99 4.12 6.39
C ARG A 144 4.08 3.12 6.72
N LYS A 145 3.70 1.86 6.82
CA LYS A 145 4.63 0.75 7.00
C LYS A 145 4.19 -0.44 6.18
N GLY A 146 5.08 -0.90 5.30
CA GLY A 146 4.94 -2.15 4.57
C GLY A 146 5.83 -3.23 5.17
N THR A 147 5.29 -4.44 5.37
CA THR A 147 6.01 -5.60 5.89
C THR A 147 5.86 -6.78 4.91
N PRO A 148 6.92 -7.11 4.13
CA PRO A 148 6.91 -8.27 3.25
C PRO A 148 7.00 -9.58 4.03
N ASP A 149 6.37 -10.63 3.50
CA ASP A 149 6.60 -12.00 3.99
C ASP A 149 7.86 -12.59 3.34
N TYR A 150 8.93 -12.72 4.13
CA TYR A 150 10.19 -13.31 3.69
C TYR A 150 10.24 -14.85 3.80
N THR A 151 9.15 -15.53 4.16
CA THR A 151 9.16 -16.99 4.39
C THR A 151 9.50 -17.76 3.11
N ILE A 152 9.03 -17.30 1.94
CA ILE A 152 9.39 -17.85 0.63
C ILE A 152 10.90 -17.71 0.38
N ALA A 153 11.47 -16.56 0.74
CA ALA A 153 12.89 -16.31 0.54
C ALA A 153 13.77 -17.21 1.41
N ASN A 154 13.34 -17.47 2.65
CA ASN A 154 13.97 -18.47 3.52
C ASN A 154 13.93 -19.88 2.91
N ALA A 155 12.80 -20.28 2.32
CA ALA A 155 12.67 -21.59 1.69
C ALA A 155 13.62 -21.74 0.48
N LEU A 156 13.74 -20.70 -0.34
CA LEU A 156 14.65 -20.66 -1.49
C LEU A 156 16.13 -20.77 -1.11
N LYS A 157 16.54 -20.12 -0.01
CA LYS A 157 17.93 -20.18 0.48
C LYS A 157 18.40 -21.59 0.86
N ASN A 158 17.46 -22.48 1.20
CA ASN A 158 17.77 -23.85 1.63
C ASN A 158 17.93 -24.84 0.46
N ILE A 159 17.79 -24.39 -0.79
CA ILE A 159 18.01 -25.22 -1.99
C ILE A 159 19.53 -25.39 -2.23
N PRO A 160 20.08 -26.62 -2.24
CA PRO A 160 21.52 -26.85 -2.39
C PRO A 160 22.08 -26.35 -3.73
N SER A 161 23.15 -25.56 -3.70
CA SER A 161 23.78 -24.94 -4.89
C SER A 161 24.35 -25.93 -5.90
N THR A 162 24.62 -27.17 -5.51
CA THR A 162 25.18 -28.22 -6.39
C THR A 162 24.12 -28.94 -7.23
N GLN A 163 22.83 -28.72 -6.97
CA GLN A 163 21.73 -29.36 -7.70
C GLN A 163 21.00 -28.43 -8.66
N SER A 164 21.39 -27.15 -8.73
CA SER A 164 20.54 -26.14 -9.34
C SER A 164 21.30 -25.02 -10.03
N PRO A 165 21.35 -24.99 -11.38
CA PRO A 165 21.63 -23.77 -12.15
C PRO A 165 20.71 -22.59 -11.77
N GLU A 166 19.59 -22.88 -11.10
CA GLU A 166 18.58 -21.92 -10.66
C GLU A 166 19.05 -20.97 -9.53
N TYR A 167 20.17 -21.23 -8.83
CA TYR A 167 20.69 -20.28 -7.84
C TYR A 167 21.12 -18.95 -8.50
N ASP A 168 21.59 -18.99 -9.74
CA ASP A 168 21.96 -17.79 -10.50
C ASP A 168 20.71 -16.99 -10.97
N LEU A 169 19.54 -17.65 -11.05
CA LEU A 169 18.23 -17.03 -11.35
C LEU A 169 17.50 -16.50 -10.09
N SER A 170 17.90 -16.96 -8.89
CA SER A 170 17.28 -16.55 -7.63
C SER A 170 17.47 -15.06 -7.32
N VAL A 171 18.57 -14.46 -7.77
CA VAL A 171 18.92 -13.04 -7.53
C VAL A 171 17.90 -12.08 -8.16
N ASN A 172 17.39 -12.37 -9.36
CA ASN A 172 16.30 -11.57 -9.96
C ASN A 172 14.97 -11.78 -9.23
N THR A 173 14.70 -13.01 -8.75
CA THR A 173 13.42 -13.33 -8.08
C THR A 173 13.25 -12.59 -6.74
N PHE A 174 14.34 -12.39 -5.99
CA PHE A 174 14.31 -11.61 -4.74
C PHE A 174 14.05 -10.12 -4.97
N THR A 175 14.18 -9.61 -6.20
CA THR A 175 13.81 -8.22 -6.53
C THR A 175 12.30 -8.02 -6.51
N TYR A 176 11.52 -9.10 -6.71
CA TYR A 176 10.06 -9.04 -6.72
C TYR A 176 9.43 -9.16 -5.33
N LEU A 177 10.14 -9.73 -4.35
CA LEU A 177 9.72 -9.66 -2.97
C LEU A 177 9.87 -8.21 -2.50
N GLY A 178 8.76 -7.62 -2.06
CA GLY A 178 8.74 -6.24 -1.56
C GLY A 178 9.86 -5.97 -0.55
N SER A 179 10.21 -4.70 -0.40
CA SER A 179 11.10 -4.27 0.67
C SER A 179 10.29 -3.78 1.87
N GLU A 180 10.74 -4.08 3.08
CA GLU A 180 10.17 -3.45 4.27
C GLU A 180 10.41 -1.94 4.17
N PHE A 181 9.36 -1.16 4.39
CA PHE A 181 9.46 0.29 4.40
C PHE A 181 8.73 0.89 5.58
N HIS A 182 9.21 2.06 5.99
CA HIS A 182 8.65 2.87 7.06
C HIS A 182 8.75 4.33 6.63
N ASN A 183 7.60 4.98 6.46
CA ASN A 183 7.50 6.35 6.01
C ASN A 183 6.76 7.17 7.06
N SER A 184 7.28 8.34 7.36
CA SER A 184 6.60 9.32 8.21
C SER A 184 6.80 10.72 7.65
N ASP A 185 5.71 11.43 7.44
CA ASP A 185 5.71 12.76 6.85
C ASP A 185 4.98 13.74 7.77
N TYR A 186 5.55 14.93 7.91
CA TYR A 186 4.98 16.06 8.65
C TYR A 186 4.77 17.22 7.69
N THR A 187 3.52 17.60 7.48
CA THR A 187 3.15 18.68 6.55
C THR A 187 2.56 19.85 7.31
N LEU A 188 3.14 21.03 7.15
CA LEU A 188 2.52 22.30 7.49
C LEU A 188 2.00 22.95 6.21
N GLY A 189 0.75 23.40 6.20
CA GLY A 189 0.17 23.97 5.00
C GLY A 189 -0.80 25.11 5.24
N LEU A 190 -0.96 25.88 4.18
CA LEU A 190 -1.88 27.00 4.07
C LEU A 190 -2.73 26.80 2.83
N ARG A 191 -4.04 26.93 2.97
CA ARG A 191 -4.97 27.09 1.85
C ARG A 191 -5.60 28.47 1.94
N TYR A 192 -5.52 29.25 0.86
CA TYR A 192 -6.13 30.56 0.73
C TYR A 192 -7.21 30.56 -0.35
N ASP A 193 -8.46 30.71 0.07
CA ASP A 193 -9.64 30.80 -0.80
C ASP A 193 -9.81 32.26 -1.28
N PHE A 194 -9.16 32.60 -2.40
CA PHE A 194 -9.12 33.99 -2.88
C PHE A 194 -10.26 34.38 -3.82
N ALA A 195 -10.93 33.39 -4.42
CA ALA A 195 -12.14 33.58 -5.20
C ALA A 195 -13.11 32.43 -4.94
N LYS A 196 -14.37 32.63 -5.32
CA LYS A 196 -15.36 31.56 -5.24
C LYS A 196 -14.86 30.37 -6.06
N ASN A 197 -14.78 29.20 -5.41
CA ASN A 197 -14.31 27.95 -5.99
C ASN A 197 -12.86 27.95 -6.49
N THR A 198 -12.03 28.90 -6.04
CA THR A 198 -10.60 28.91 -6.35
C THR A 198 -9.80 29.09 -5.08
N ALA A 199 -8.83 28.20 -4.89
CA ALA A 199 -7.91 28.28 -3.76
C ALA A 199 -6.46 28.09 -4.18
N LEU A 200 -5.56 28.81 -3.53
CA LEU A 200 -4.14 28.56 -3.57
C LEU A 200 -3.76 27.72 -2.34
N LYS A 201 -3.03 26.64 -2.54
CA LYS A 201 -2.46 25.82 -1.47
C LYS A 201 -0.95 25.88 -1.52
N VAL A 202 -0.32 26.03 -0.36
CA VAL A 202 1.13 25.97 -0.18
C VAL A 202 1.41 25.04 0.98
N GLU A 203 2.31 24.08 0.79
CA GLU A 203 2.67 23.10 1.82
C GLU A 203 4.18 22.97 1.94
N LEU A 204 4.62 22.75 3.17
CA LEU A 204 5.96 22.38 3.56
C LEU A 204 5.89 21.01 4.21
N THR A 205 6.49 20.01 3.56
CA THR A 205 6.50 18.63 4.05
C THR A 205 7.92 18.22 4.39
N GLN A 206 8.15 17.84 5.64
CA GLN A 206 9.34 17.09 6.02
C GLN A 206 9.00 15.61 5.93
N PHE A 207 9.74 14.87 5.10
CA PHE A 207 9.56 13.43 4.93
C PHE A 207 10.76 12.67 5.49
N ASN A 208 10.50 11.49 6.03
CA ASN A 208 11.51 10.52 6.42
C ASN A 208 11.04 9.12 6.03
N HIS A 209 11.69 8.55 5.03
CA HIS A 209 11.37 7.27 4.42
C HIS A 209 12.57 6.36 4.59
N THR A 210 12.39 5.30 5.36
CA THR A 210 13.38 4.25 5.51
C THR A 210 12.91 3.04 4.71
N ARG A 211 13.77 2.53 3.83
CA ARG A 211 13.54 1.25 3.15
C ARG A 211 14.65 0.28 3.52
N LYS A 212 14.29 -0.85 4.10
CA LYS A 212 15.27 -1.93 4.33
C LYS A 212 15.37 -2.76 3.07
N ALA A 213 16.58 -2.85 2.53
CA ALA A 213 16.84 -3.72 1.39
C ALA A 213 16.41 -5.15 1.71
N ASN A 214 15.85 -5.84 0.71
CA ASN A 214 15.56 -7.25 0.82
C ASN A 214 16.87 -7.99 1.22
N PRO A 215 16.92 -8.68 2.38
CA PRO A 215 18.15 -9.29 2.90
C PRO A 215 18.69 -10.43 2.02
N TYR A 216 17.94 -10.87 1.01
CA TYR A 216 18.34 -11.90 0.05
C TYR A 216 18.92 -11.33 -1.26
N LEU A 217 18.86 -10.01 -1.48
CA LEU A 217 19.54 -9.34 -2.59
C LEU A 217 20.96 -8.95 -2.19
N ALA A 218 21.96 -9.59 -2.79
CA ALA A 218 23.37 -9.54 -2.37
C ALA A 218 24.06 -8.16 -2.47
N THR A 219 23.41 -7.13 -2.99
CA THR A 219 23.95 -5.76 -3.03
C THR A 219 23.32 -4.92 -1.91
N ASN A 220 24.08 -4.67 -0.84
CA ASN A 220 23.66 -3.94 0.37
C ASN A 220 22.59 -4.64 1.22
N ALA A 221 22.59 -5.98 1.25
CA ALA A 221 21.71 -6.76 2.11
C ALA A 221 21.74 -6.24 3.57
N GLY A 222 20.62 -5.69 4.03
CA GLY A 222 20.39 -5.31 5.43
C GLY A 222 20.68 -3.86 5.82
N GLU A 223 21.31 -3.03 4.98
CA GLU A 223 21.50 -1.61 5.30
C GLU A 223 20.24 -0.81 4.96
N PRO A 224 19.62 -0.11 5.92
CA PRO A 224 18.50 0.79 5.65
C PRO A 224 18.92 1.89 4.67
N GLN A 225 18.13 2.07 3.62
CA GLN A 225 18.21 3.23 2.74
C GLN A 225 17.29 4.29 3.31
N ASP A 226 17.89 5.27 3.99
CA ASP A 226 17.17 6.40 4.54
C ASP A 226 17.12 7.55 3.52
N LEU A 227 15.90 7.96 3.19
CA LEU A 227 15.59 9.11 2.37
C LEU A 227 14.81 10.10 3.22
N SER A 228 15.46 11.20 3.57
CA SER A 228 14.80 12.30 4.29
C SER A 228 15.05 13.62 3.59
N GLY A 229 14.12 14.54 3.75
CA GLY A 229 14.22 15.83 3.07
C GLY A 229 13.05 16.75 3.37
N LEU A 230 13.08 17.87 2.67
CA LEU A 230 12.09 18.93 2.76
C LEU A 230 11.52 19.16 1.37
N LEU A 231 10.19 19.09 1.25
CA LEU A 231 9.45 19.34 0.03
C LEU A 231 8.61 20.60 0.22
N ILE A 232 8.73 21.54 -0.71
CA ILE A 232 7.80 22.67 -0.84
C ILE A 232 6.92 22.38 -2.05
N SER A 233 5.61 22.38 -1.85
CA SER A 233 4.63 22.20 -2.93
C SER A 233 3.64 23.35 -2.97
N THR A 234 3.16 23.66 -4.17
CA THR A 234 2.10 24.64 -4.41
C THR A 234 1.09 24.07 -5.38
N ALA A 235 -0.19 24.39 -5.17
CA ALA A 235 -1.28 23.92 -6.02
C ALA A 235 -2.38 24.97 -6.13
N ILE A 236 -3.07 24.99 -7.27
CA ILE A 236 -4.29 25.78 -7.47
C ILE A 236 -5.45 24.80 -7.62
N ASP A 237 -6.43 24.93 -6.74
CA ASP A 237 -7.66 24.13 -6.74
C ASP A 237 -8.79 24.90 -7.41
N LEU A 238 -9.46 24.27 -8.38
CA LEU A 238 -10.56 24.83 -9.17
C LEU A 238 -11.76 23.89 -9.07
N VAL A 239 -12.81 24.32 -8.36
CA VAL A 239 -14.04 23.53 -8.22
C VAL A 239 -15.10 24.05 -9.21
N PHE A 240 -15.49 23.24 -10.18
CA PHE A 240 -16.52 23.59 -11.18
C PHE A 240 -17.90 23.07 -10.80
#